data_AF-A0A924KSL4-F1
#
_entry.id   AF-A0A924KSL4-F1
#
_cell.length_a   1.000
_cell.length_b   1.000
_cell.length_c   1.000
_cell.angle_alpha   90.00
_cell.angle_beta   90.00
_cell.angle_gamma   90.00
#
_symmetry.space_group_name_H-M   'P 1'
#
loop_
_entity.id
_entity.type
_entity.pdbx_description
1 polymer ?
#
loop_
_entity_poly.entity_id
_entity_poly.type
_entity_poly.pdbx_seq_one_letter_code
_entity_poly.pdbx_strand_id
1 'polypeptide(L)'
;MAHKFLSGSGYNSIGATNRYVHALALLCMVVLTAMLSGCGGAGTGGSVTAGGGTGTGTGTTAPPPTLTLALTDATTNAATTTVTPGKPAKVSATFKLGSGAAVVGAVATFATDANIGTFPPDNPAAVTDSAGVATVTLYP
;
A
#
# COMPACT_ATOMS: atom_id res chain seq x y z
N MET A 1 -73.48 7.75 1.30
CA MET A 1 -73.54 7.15 2.65
C MET A 1 -73.42 5.64 2.48
N ALA A 2 -72.59 4.99 3.28
CA ALA A 2 -72.39 3.54 3.43
C ALA A 2 -71.60 2.78 2.33
N HIS A 3 -70.29 2.62 2.54
CA HIS A 3 -69.52 1.42 2.18
C HIS A 3 -68.78 0.99 3.46
N LYS A 4 -69.29 0.00 4.18
CA LYS A 4 -69.01 -1.44 4.05
C LYS A 4 -67.86 -1.86 4.96
N PHE A 5 -68.26 -2.30 6.15
CA PHE A 5 -67.46 -3.01 7.14
C PHE A 5 -67.17 -4.44 6.61
N LEU A 6 -65.90 -4.79 6.39
CA LEU A 6 -65.39 -6.16 6.46
C LEU A 6 -64.25 -6.09 7.47
N SER A 7 -64.43 -6.57 8.71
CA SER A 7 -64.41 -7.99 9.11
C SER A 7 -63.20 -8.74 8.54
N GLY A 8 -62.23 -8.97 9.42
CA GLY A 8 -60.99 -9.69 9.16
C GLY A 8 -60.17 -9.89 10.43
N SER A 9 -60.78 -10.46 11.47
CA SER A 9 -60.08 -11.33 12.43
C SER A 9 -59.25 -12.32 11.61
N GLY A 10 -58.00 -12.65 11.89
CA GLY A 10 -57.29 -12.72 13.14
C GLY A 10 -56.33 -13.90 13.01
N TYR A 11 -55.09 -13.69 13.45
CA TYR A 11 -54.22 -14.69 14.07
C TYR A 11 -54.14 -16.10 13.44
N ASN A 12 -53.29 -16.29 12.43
CA ASN A 12 -52.43 -17.48 12.43
C ASN A 12 -51.29 -17.33 11.40
N SER A 13 -50.04 -17.20 11.86
CA SER A 13 -48.79 -17.62 11.16
C SER A 13 -47.50 -17.00 11.72
N ILE A 14 -47.52 -16.26 12.84
CA ILE A 14 -46.32 -15.58 13.38
C ILE A 14 -45.36 -16.57 14.09
N GLY A 15 -45.78 -17.80 14.37
CA GLY A 15 -45.02 -18.75 15.21
C GLY A 15 -43.94 -19.58 14.52
N ALA A 16 -43.96 -19.70 13.18
CA ALA A 16 -43.09 -20.62 12.44
C ALA A 16 -41.92 -19.91 11.74
N THR A 17 -42.17 -18.79 11.06
CA THR A 17 -41.16 -18.03 10.32
C THR A 17 -40.05 -17.52 11.24
N ASN A 18 -40.39 -17.07 12.44
CA ASN A 18 -39.43 -16.50 13.40
C ASN A 18 -38.36 -17.51 13.86
N ARG A 19 -38.70 -18.82 13.91
CA ARG A 19 -37.78 -19.87 14.36
C ARG A 19 -36.74 -20.20 13.29
N TYR A 20 -37.13 -20.11 12.02
CA TYR A 20 -36.21 -20.32 10.89
C TYR A 20 -35.29 -19.13 10.68
N VAL A 21 -35.73 -17.88 10.87
CA VAL A 21 -34.83 -16.72 10.79
C VAL A 21 -33.84 -16.68 11.95
N HIS A 22 -34.24 -17.08 13.17
CA HIS A 22 -33.31 -17.22 14.29
C HIS A 22 -32.35 -18.41 14.12
N ALA A 23 -32.83 -19.56 13.62
CA ALA A 23 -31.98 -20.71 13.34
C ALA A 23 -30.99 -20.44 12.18
N LEU A 24 -31.43 -19.72 11.14
CA LEU A 24 -30.59 -19.30 10.03
C LEU A 24 -29.58 -18.21 10.46
N ALA A 25 -29.98 -17.26 11.32
CA ALA A 25 -29.08 -16.25 11.88
C ALA A 25 -28.02 -16.88 12.82
N LEU A 26 -28.40 -17.86 13.63
CA LEU A 26 -27.47 -18.62 14.47
C LEU A 26 -26.51 -19.48 13.64
N LEU A 27 -26.99 -20.12 12.57
CA LEU A 27 -26.14 -20.86 11.62
C LEU A 27 -25.12 -19.93 10.93
N CYS A 28 -25.54 -18.71 10.55
CA CYS A 28 -24.67 -17.74 9.89
C CYS A 28 -23.55 -17.25 10.82
N MET A 29 -23.85 -17.00 12.10
CA MET A 29 -22.85 -16.59 13.10
C MET A 29 -21.80 -17.68 13.38
N VAL A 30 -22.19 -18.96 13.43
CA VAL A 30 -21.26 -20.08 13.67
C VAL A 30 -20.29 -20.27 12.48
N VAL A 31 -20.78 -20.11 11.24
CA VAL A 31 -19.94 -20.20 10.02
C VAL A 31 -18.94 -19.03 9.93
N LEU A 32 -19.34 -17.82 10.35
CA LEU A 32 -18.46 -16.65 10.37
C LEU A 32 -17.32 -16.78 11.40
N THR A 33 -17.56 -17.42 12.55
CA THR A 33 -16.53 -17.61 13.58
C THR A 33 -15.51 -18.70 13.26
N ALA A 34 -15.85 -19.69 12.42
CA ALA A 34 -14.94 -20.78 12.05
C ALA A 34 -13.86 -20.34 11.05
N MET A 35 -14.07 -19.21 10.35
CA MET A 35 -13.08 -18.66 9.40
C MET A 35 -12.06 -17.73 10.07
N LEU A 36 -12.26 -17.34 11.34
CA LEU A 36 -11.38 -16.39 12.03
C LEU A 36 -10.24 -17.06 12.83
N SER A 37 -10.25 -18.38 13.01
CA SER A 37 -9.17 -19.13 13.67
C SER A 37 -7.97 -19.46 12.75
N GLY A 38 -7.77 -18.65 11.70
CA GLY A 38 -6.73 -18.81 10.69
C GLY A 38 -5.87 -17.57 10.46
N CYS A 39 -5.58 -16.79 11.50
CA CYS A 39 -4.46 -15.83 11.47
C CYS A 39 -3.87 -15.64 12.88
N GLY A 40 -3.25 -16.71 13.39
CA GLY A 40 -2.29 -16.60 14.49
C GLY A 40 -0.91 -16.21 13.96
N GLY A 41 -0.76 -14.96 13.51
CA GLY A 41 0.53 -14.39 13.10
C GLY A 41 1.19 -13.67 14.28
N ALA A 42 1.97 -14.39 15.08
CA ALA A 42 2.81 -13.79 16.11
C ALA A 42 3.97 -13.01 15.43
N GLY A 43 3.82 -11.70 15.31
CA GLY A 43 4.88 -10.77 14.94
C GLY A 43 5.14 -9.82 16.10
N THR A 44 5.77 -10.30 17.17
CA THR A 44 6.27 -9.44 18.25
C THR A 44 7.61 -8.84 17.83
N GLY A 45 7.56 -7.61 17.33
CA GLY A 45 8.72 -6.72 17.40
C GLY A 45 8.95 -6.30 18.85
N GLY A 46 10.00 -6.84 19.47
CA GLY A 46 10.69 -6.22 20.61
C GLY A 46 10.26 -6.64 22.02
N SER A 47 10.75 -7.78 22.50
CA SER A 47 11.47 -7.92 23.78
C SER A 47 11.85 -9.39 23.97
N VAL A 48 13.12 -9.65 24.29
CA VAL A 48 13.64 -11.00 24.56
C VAL A 48 12.98 -11.56 25.82
N THR A 49 12.16 -12.60 25.67
CA THR A 49 11.86 -13.56 26.74
C THR A 49 11.66 -14.93 26.12
N ALA A 50 12.45 -15.90 26.58
CA ALA A 50 12.53 -17.24 26.04
C ALA A 50 11.16 -17.95 26.06
N GLY A 51 10.61 -18.23 24.88
CA GLY A 51 9.46 -19.10 24.67
C GLY A 51 9.80 -20.15 23.63
N GLY A 52 9.97 -21.39 24.08
CA GLY A 52 10.31 -22.52 23.21
C GLY A 52 9.14 -22.89 22.29
N GLY A 53 9.28 -22.58 21.01
CA GLY A 53 8.47 -23.13 19.93
C GLY A 53 9.37 -23.48 18.76
N THR A 54 9.46 -24.76 18.39
CA THR A 54 10.31 -25.26 17.29
C THR A 54 9.65 -25.10 15.93
N GLY A 55 9.08 -23.92 15.65
CA GLY A 55 8.55 -23.62 14.33
C GLY A 55 9.67 -23.63 13.29
N THR A 56 9.73 -24.64 12.43
CA THR A 56 10.65 -24.70 11.28
C THR A 56 10.19 -23.78 10.16
N GLY A 57 9.82 -22.54 10.51
CA GLY A 57 9.47 -21.52 9.53
C GLY A 57 10.66 -21.31 8.62
N THR A 58 10.60 -21.84 7.40
CA THR A 58 11.48 -21.43 6.31
C THR A 58 11.06 -20.02 5.93
N GLY A 59 11.38 -19.06 6.81
CA GLY A 59 11.17 -17.65 6.56
C GLY A 59 12.00 -17.30 5.34
N THR A 60 11.37 -17.25 4.17
CA THR A 60 11.96 -16.64 3.00
C THR A 60 12.06 -15.16 3.32
N THR A 61 13.25 -14.69 3.67
CA THR A 61 13.54 -13.27 3.81
C THR A 61 13.10 -12.59 2.51
N ALA A 62 12.12 -11.69 2.60
CA ALA A 62 11.69 -10.91 1.45
C ALA A 62 12.89 -10.16 0.88
N PRO A 63 13.04 -10.06 -0.46
CA PRO A 63 14.14 -9.30 -1.04
C PRO A 63 14.15 -7.86 -0.52
N PRO A 64 15.32 -7.21 -0.41
CA PRO A 64 15.39 -5.82 0.00
C PRO A 64 14.81 -4.90 -1.10
N PRO A 65 14.27 -3.72 -0.73
CA PRO A 65 13.90 -2.70 -1.71
C PRO A 65 15.12 -2.14 -2.44
N THR A 66 14.90 -1.56 -3.61
CA THR A 66 15.96 -1.01 -4.47
C THR A 66 15.70 0.45 -4.82
N LEU A 67 16.77 1.24 -4.80
CA LEU A 67 16.79 2.62 -5.25
C LEU A 67 17.84 2.74 -6.36
N THR A 68 17.44 3.20 -7.55
CA THR A 68 18.34 3.38 -8.68
C THR A 68 18.34 4.83 -9.13
N LEU A 69 19.53 5.40 -9.31
CA LEU A 69 19.70 6.75 -9.83
C LEU A 69 20.18 6.69 -11.28
N ALA A 70 19.65 7.58 -12.11
CA ALA A 70 20.09 7.81 -13.47
C ALA A 70 20.27 9.30 -13.72
N LEU A 71 21.32 9.65 -14.48
CA LEU A 71 21.57 10.99 -14.97
C LEU A 71 21.41 11.00 -16.49
N THR A 72 20.54 11.87 -16.98
CA THR A 72 20.22 11.99 -18.41
C THR A 72 20.28 13.43 -18.87
N ASP A 73 20.63 13.67 -20.12
CA ASP A 73 20.57 15.01 -20.70
C ASP A 73 19.11 15.49 -20.76
N ALA A 74 18.84 16.71 -20.29
CA ALA A 74 17.46 17.18 -20.15
C ALA A 74 16.71 17.36 -21.48
N THR A 75 17.43 17.46 -22.60
CA THR A 75 16.87 17.70 -23.94
C THR A 75 16.69 16.40 -24.71
N THR A 76 17.72 15.55 -24.72
CA THR A 76 17.78 14.32 -25.52
C THR A 76 17.35 13.08 -24.74
N ASN A 77 17.32 13.15 -23.40
CA ASN A 77 17.12 12.01 -22.49
C ASN A 77 18.17 10.90 -22.63
N ALA A 78 19.29 11.16 -23.33
CA ALA A 78 20.42 10.23 -23.39
C ALA A 78 21.14 10.19 -22.04
N ALA A 79 21.68 9.03 -21.68
CA ALA A 79 22.53 8.91 -20.49
C ALA A 79 23.74 9.86 -20.62
N THR A 80 24.02 10.60 -19.55
CA THR A 80 25.14 11.54 -19.50
C THR A 80 25.88 11.43 -18.18
N THR A 81 27.17 11.78 -18.20
CA THR A 81 28.01 11.94 -17.02
C THR A 81 28.54 13.37 -16.89
N THR A 82 28.11 14.27 -17.77
CA THR A 82 28.56 15.65 -17.82
C THR A 82 27.37 16.60 -17.73
N VAL A 83 27.55 17.64 -16.92
CA VAL A 83 26.63 18.77 -16.77
C VAL A 83 27.43 20.02 -17.11
N THR A 84 26.93 20.83 -18.06
CA THR A 84 27.65 22.02 -18.53
C THR A 84 26.73 23.22 -18.64
N PRO A 85 27.24 24.46 -18.57
CA PRO A 85 26.41 25.65 -18.69
C PRO A 85 25.58 25.62 -19.98
N GLY A 86 24.26 25.82 -19.86
CA GLY A 86 23.33 25.73 -20.98
C GLY A 86 22.89 24.31 -21.37
N LYS A 87 23.39 23.27 -20.68
CA LYS A 87 23.00 21.86 -20.82
C LYS A 87 22.77 21.23 -19.45
N PRO A 88 21.61 21.53 -18.81
CA PRO A 88 21.26 20.89 -17.55
C PRO A 88 20.98 19.39 -17.73
N ALA A 89 21.13 18.63 -16.65
CA ALA A 89 20.83 17.21 -16.63
C ALA A 89 19.58 16.92 -15.80
N LYS A 90 18.87 15.84 -16.12
CA LYS A 90 17.79 15.28 -15.31
C LYS A 90 18.33 14.15 -14.46
N VAL A 91 18.11 14.26 -13.16
CA VAL A 91 18.34 13.19 -12.19
C VAL A 91 17.03 12.48 -11.94
N SER A 92 17.00 11.17 -12.18
CA SER A 92 15.84 10.32 -11.92
C SER A 92 16.18 9.28 -10.87
N ALA A 93 15.40 9.25 -9.79
CA ALA A 93 15.46 8.24 -8.75
C ALA A 93 14.27 7.28 -8.92
N THR A 94 14.54 6.00 -9.15
CA THR A 94 13.52 4.95 -9.27
C THR A 94 13.50 4.12 -8.00
N PHE A 95 12.35 4.05 -7.33
CA PHE A 95 12.19 3.32 -6.08
C PHE A 95 11.25 2.12 -6.25
N LYS A 96 11.75 0.92 -5.91
CA LYS A 96 11.00 -0.34 -5.98
C LYS A 96 11.09 -1.11 -4.67
N LEU A 97 10.01 -1.78 -4.32
CA LEU A 97 9.98 -2.77 -3.23
C LEU A 97 10.75 -4.03 -3.63
N GLY A 98 11.09 -4.86 -2.65
CA GLY A 98 11.72 -6.17 -2.91
C GLY A 98 10.90 -7.12 -3.78
N SER A 99 9.59 -6.90 -3.84
CA SER A 99 8.68 -7.60 -4.78
C SER A 99 8.81 -7.12 -6.23
N GLY A 100 9.56 -6.05 -6.49
CA GLY A 100 9.66 -5.38 -7.79
C GLY A 100 8.57 -4.33 -8.04
N ALA A 101 7.59 -4.20 -7.14
CA ALA A 101 6.53 -3.19 -7.25
C ALA A 101 7.09 -1.76 -7.10
N ALA A 102 6.60 -0.84 -7.93
CA ALA A 102 6.94 0.57 -7.83
C ALA A 102 6.40 1.18 -6.53
N VAL A 103 7.20 2.02 -5.88
CA VAL A 103 6.75 2.81 -4.74
C VAL A 103 6.23 4.14 -5.26
N VAL A 104 4.91 4.30 -5.29
CA VAL A 104 4.21 5.47 -5.83
C VAL A 104 3.88 6.46 -4.70
N GLY A 105 3.96 7.76 -4.98
CA GLY A 105 3.56 8.81 -4.02
C GLY A 105 4.55 9.08 -2.90
N ALA A 106 5.76 8.52 -2.97
CA ALA A 106 6.83 8.76 -2.00
C ALA A 106 7.57 10.05 -2.33
N VAL A 107 7.96 10.80 -1.30
CA VAL A 107 8.78 12.01 -1.47
C VAL A 107 10.25 11.62 -1.49
N ALA A 108 10.94 11.98 -2.57
CA ALA A 108 12.39 11.87 -2.70
C ALA A 108 13.00 13.28 -2.60
N THR A 109 13.91 13.46 -1.63
CA THR A 109 14.70 14.68 -1.47
C THR A 109 16.07 14.47 -2.09
N PHE A 110 16.50 15.43 -2.91
CA PHE A 110 17.78 15.37 -3.62
C PHE A 110 18.78 16.31 -2.95
N ALA A 111 20.05 15.95 -3.01
CA ALA A 111 21.14 16.79 -2.56
C ALA A 111 22.36 16.55 -3.45
N THR A 112 23.18 17.57 -3.63
CA THR A 112 24.47 17.50 -4.32
C THR A 112 25.46 18.39 -3.59
N ASP A 113 26.74 18.19 -3.87
CA ASP A 113 27.77 19.15 -3.47
C ASP A 113 27.59 20.44 -4.28
N ALA A 114 27.56 21.59 -3.58
CA ALA A 114 27.35 22.90 -4.17
C ALA A 114 28.51 23.35 -5.09
N ASN A 115 29.68 22.70 -5.02
CA ASN A 115 30.80 22.93 -5.93
C ASN A 115 30.65 22.13 -7.25
N ILE A 116 29.71 21.19 -7.31
CA ILE A 116 29.50 20.30 -8.48
C ILE A 116 28.21 20.67 -9.22
N GLY A 117 27.23 21.22 -8.52
CA GLY A 117 26.02 21.74 -9.13
C GLY A 117 24.97 22.18 -8.13
N THR A 118 23.83 22.62 -8.64
CA THR A 118 22.68 23.09 -7.86
C THR A 118 21.38 22.51 -8.40
N PHE A 119 20.42 22.30 -7.49
CA PHE A 119 19.06 21.93 -7.83
C PHE A 119 18.12 23.09 -7.45
N PRO A 120 17.42 23.70 -8.40
CA PRO A 120 16.37 24.66 -8.10
C PRO A 120 15.02 23.96 -7.90
N PRO A 121 14.23 24.33 -6.87
CA PRO A 121 14.56 25.25 -5.76
C PRO A 121 15.48 24.61 -4.70
N ASP A 122 16.06 25.41 -3.79
CA ASP A 122 17.07 25.01 -2.77
C ASP A 122 16.69 23.81 -1.86
N ASN A 123 15.42 23.39 -1.88
CA ASN A 123 14.96 22.12 -1.30
C ASN A 123 14.36 21.23 -2.40
N PRO A 124 15.19 20.60 -3.24
CA PRO A 124 14.72 19.86 -4.39
C PRO A 124 14.07 18.55 -3.94
N ALA A 125 12.74 18.53 -3.93
CA ALA A 125 11.95 17.36 -3.62
C ALA A 125 11.02 17.04 -4.79
N ALA A 126 10.87 15.74 -5.08
CA ALA A 126 9.94 15.25 -6.08
C ALA A 126 9.17 14.04 -5.55
N VAL A 127 7.93 13.89 -6.00
CA VAL A 127 7.06 12.76 -5.64
C VAL A 127 7.23 11.67 -6.70
N THR A 128 7.36 10.41 -6.27
CA THR A 128 7.45 9.28 -7.19
C THR A 128 6.14 9.08 -7.94
N ASP A 129 6.23 8.94 -9.26
CA ASP A 129 5.11 8.68 -10.15
C ASP A 129 4.63 7.22 -10.10
N SER A 130 3.73 6.83 -11.01
CA SER A 130 3.20 5.46 -11.11
C SER A 130 4.25 4.40 -11.44
N ALA A 131 5.40 4.79 -12.01
CA ALA A 131 6.53 3.90 -12.25
C ALA A 131 7.53 3.89 -11.08
N GLY A 132 7.26 4.65 -10.02
CA GLY A 132 8.14 4.80 -8.86
C GLY A 132 9.29 5.76 -9.13
N VAL A 133 9.18 6.64 -10.12
CA VAL A 133 10.25 7.55 -10.55
C VAL A 133 9.99 8.96 -10.01
N ALA A 134 10.98 9.51 -9.31
CA ALA A 134 11.04 10.92 -8.93
C ALA A 134 12.15 11.61 -9.73
N THR A 135 11.88 12.78 -10.31
CA THR A 135 12.83 13.47 -11.20
C THR A 135 13.03 14.93 -10.79
N VAL A 136 14.29 15.37 -10.81
CA VAL A 136 14.69 16.78 -10.63
C VAL A 136 15.69 17.18 -11.71
N THR A 137 15.91 18.48 -11.89
CA THR A 137 16.88 19.02 -12.85
C THR A 137 18.10 19.57 -12.12
N LEU A 138 19.28 19.08 -12.51
CA LEU A 138 20.59 19.49 -12.03
C LEU A 138 21.20 20.53 -12.99
N TYR A 139 21.70 21.60 -12.40
CA TYR A 139 22.48 22.63 -13.08
C TYR A 139 23.92 22.60 -12.56
N PRO A 140 24.92 22.95 -13.38
CA PRO A 140 26.29 23.10 -12.92
C PRO A 140 26.46 24.33 -12.02
#